data_AF-A0A925Y7B1-F1
#
_entry.id   AF-A0A925Y7B1-F1
#
_cell.length_a   1.000
_cell.length_b   1.000
_cell.length_c   1.000
_cell.angle_alpha   90.00
_cell.angle_beta   90.00
_cell.angle_gamma   90.00
#
_symmetry.space_group_name_H-M   'P 1'
#
loop_
_entity.id
_entity.type
_entity.pdbx_description
1 polymer ?
#
loop_
_entity_poly.entity_id
_entity_poly.type
_entity_poly.pdbx_seq_one_letter_code
_entity_poly.pdbx_strand_id
1 'polypeptide(L)'
;MSFEVARGYSAGMQLSHPWGMTNVWLFLFVAFSMIILCSICLRKRDKIGVIGLVGILAFLLFIAFKAGFVRHDHHEVVAMAVLVSIAVIVVSFCRGSIFTLLAYQLLAASLVLYFLCVQLHLKNPSFMPRFNQTFQMGGLSDFARLLTGRVNVDECYKLDMNLIAEKQSFVLPAGTVDLYPWGGIDTLYANKLNVRHRPVFESYSAYTPRLTRINEAFLNGGTAPDCLLFAVRSIDQRFPTMDDGLSWPTILTHYDVIGGQHGYLLMKRRESPRPHQLFHMNNIQIHPNTEITLPKADAIWIQIDLPLTVRGKLLQQIYKPATLVLLVRLSDGGTHSFRLVPGEASTGFLVSPIIPNNEAFALFQSKPDDQRLSPLRPLAIAISGEDGFREHYDFDGAKLSFFRLEFDKK
;
A
#
# COMPACT_ATOMS: atom_id res chain seq x y z
N MET A 1 15.86 1.99 6.86
CA MET A 1 14.41 2.06 6.63
C MET A 1 14.08 1.91 5.14
N SER A 2 14.64 2.73 4.25
CA SER A 2 14.35 2.69 2.80
C SER A 2 14.58 1.33 2.13
N PHE A 3 15.65 0.62 2.48
CA PHE A 3 15.90 -0.74 1.99
C PHE A 3 14.80 -1.73 2.39
N GLU A 4 14.24 -1.59 3.60
CA GLU A 4 13.18 -2.48 4.08
C GLU A 4 11.86 -2.24 3.34
N VAL A 5 11.55 -0.97 3.07
CA VAL A 5 10.41 -0.56 2.22
C VAL A 5 10.59 -1.17 0.83
N ALA A 6 11.70 -0.88 0.14
CA ALA A 6 11.96 -1.43 -1.19
C ALA A 6 11.87 -2.96 -1.26
N ARG A 7 12.41 -3.65 -0.24
CA ARG A 7 12.40 -5.12 -0.15
C ARG A 7 10.98 -5.69 -0.03
N GLY A 8 10.13 -5.09 0.81
CA GLY A 8 8.77 -5.58 1.02
C GLY A 8 7.75 -5.14 -0.04
N TYR A 9 8.05 -4.07 -0.79
CA TYR A 9 7.13 -3.42 -1.73
C TYR A 9 6.38 -4.40 -2.65
N SER A 10 7.09 -5.38 -3.20
CA SER A 10 6.49 -6.26 -4.22
C SER A 10 5.46 -7.23 -3.65
N ALA A 11 5.61 -7.68 -2.40
CA ALA A 11 4.59 -8.49 -1.74
C ALA A 11 3.53 -7.62 -1.05
N GLY A 12 3.94 -6.48 -0.48
CA GLY A 12 3.05 -5.54 0.21
C GLY A 12 2.08 -4.83 -0.73
N MET A 13 2.49 -4.52 -1.96
CA MET A 13 1.71 -3.72 -2.89
C MET A 13 1.26 -4.49 -4.15
N GLN A 14 1.38 -5.82 -4.18
CA GLN A 14 0.89 -6.58 -5.33
C GLN A 14 -0.64 -6.47 -5.50
N LEU A 15 -1.06 -6.19 -6.72
CA LEU A 15 -2.44 -6.28 -7.16
C LEU A 15 -2.47 -6.86 -8.56
N SER A 16 -3.46 -7.67 -8.86
CA SER A 16 -3.66 -8.17 -10.22
C SER A 16 -4.75 -7.43 -10.95
N HIS A 17 -4.57 -7.33 -12.27
CA HIS A 17 -5.50 -6.69 -13.16
C HIS A 17 -6.30 -7.72 -13.95
N PRO A 18 -7.62 -7.52 -14.13
CA PRO A 18 -8.47 -8.40 -14.95
C PRO A 18 -8.00 -8.68 -16.39
N TRP A 19 -7.16 -7.83 -17.01
CA TRP A 19 -6.72 -7.98 -18.41
C TRP A 19 -5.43 -8.79 -18.56
N GLY A 20 -4.97 -9.43 -17.47
CA GLY A 20 -3.85 -10.39 -17.49
C GLY A 20 -2.48 -9.75 -17.68
N MET A 21 -1.61 -10.43 -18.45
CA MET A 21 -0.19 -10.06 -18.61
C MET A 21 0.11 -9.31 -19.92
N THR A 22 -0.91 -8.98 -20.72
CA THR A 22 -0.71 -8.39 -22.06
C THR A 22 0.08 -7.08 -22.00
N ASN A 23 -0.33 -6.13 -21.15
CA ASN A 23 0.35 -4.83 -21.01
C ASN A 23 1.76 -4.99 -20.46
N VAL A 24 1.98 -5.96 -19.57
CA VAL A 24 3.31 -6.32 -19.06
C VAL A 24 4.24 -6.75 -20.21
N TRP A 25 3.79 -7.68 -21.05
CA TRP A 25 4.61 -8.18 -22.16
C TRP A 25 4.88 -7.10 -23.22
N LEU A 26 3.87 -6.29 -23.55
CA LEU A 26 4.03 -5.17 -24.48
C LEU A 26 5.02 -4.12 -23.96
N PHE A 27 4.92 -3.75 -22.68
CA PHE A 27 5.89 -2.85 -22.06
C PHE A 27 7.31 -3.42 -22.14
N LEU A 28 7.50 -4.68 -21.73
CA LEU A 28 8.81 -5.32 -21.72
C LEU A 28 9.40 -5.39 -23.14
N PHE A 29 8.59 -5.77 -24.13
CA PHE A 29 9.02 -5.84 -25.53
C PHE A 29 9.54 -4.49 -26.04
N VAL A 30 8.79 -3.41 -25.81
CA VAL A 30 9.18 -2.06 -26.23
C VAL A 30 10.41 -1.57 -25.46
N ALA A 31 10.44 -1.79 -24.14
CA ALA A 31 11.56 -1.43 -23.28
C ALA A 31 12.88 -2.12 -23.71
N PHE A 32 12.85 -3.43 -23.94
CA PHE A 32 14.03 -4.17 -24.42
C PHE A 32 14.46 -3.72 -25.81
N SER A 33 13.50 -3.46 -26.70
CA SER A 33 13.79 -2.93 -28.05
C SER A 33 14.51 -1.58 -27.99
N MET A 34 14.11 -0.69 -27.08
CA MET A 34 14.79 0.59 -26.84
C MET A 34 16.20 0.42 -26.29
N ILE A 35 16.40 -0.48 -25.33
CA ILE A 35 17.72 -0.80 -24.76
C ILE A 35 18.67 -1.29 -25.87
N ILE A 36 18.19 -2.22 -26.71
CA ILE A 36 18.97 -2.78 -27.83
C ILE A 36 19.28 -1.69 -28.84
N LEU A 37 18.29 -0.90 -29.27
CA LEU A 37 18.48 0.16 -30.24
C LEU A 37 19.48 1.22 -29.75
N CYS A 38 19.34 1.64 -28.49
CA CYS A 38 20.26 2.59 -27.85
C CYS A 38 21.69 2.04 -27.82
N SER A 39 21.86 0.78 -27.43
CA SER A 39 23.16 0.09 -27.41
C SER A 39 23.82 0.06 -28.79
N ILE A 40 23.05 -0.24 -29.84
CA ILE A 40 23.55 -0.28 -31.22
C ILE A 40 23.90 1.13 -31.72
N CYS A 41 23.06 2.13 -31.47
CA CYS A 41 23.29 3.50 -31.93
C CYS A 41 24.55 4.12 -31.29
N LEU A 42 24.83 3.74 -30.04
CA LEU A 42 25.96 4.26 -29.29
C LEU A 42 27.22 3.40 -29.42
N ARG A 43 27.21 2.27 -30.15
CA ARG A 43 28.32 1.30 -30.22
C ARG A 43 29.69 1.85 -30.63
N LYS A 44 29.72 3.00 -31.31
CA LYS A 44 30.95 3.68 -31.76
C LYS A 44 31.50 4.67 -30.73
N ARG A 45 30.80 4.89 -29.62
CA ARG A 45 31.23 5.74 -28.49
C ARG A 45 32.12 4.94 -27.53
N ASP A 46 32.63 5.62 -26.51
CA ASP A 46 33.39 4.98 -25.44
C ASP A 46 32.58 3.87 -24.74
N LYS A 47 33.19 2.69 -24.56
CA LYS A 47 32.50 1.50 -24.06
C LYS A 47 31.95 1.70 -22.65
N ILE A 48 32.70 2.37 -21.77
CA ILE A 48 32.31 2.58 -20.38
C ILE A 48 31.11 3.54 -20.34
N GLY A 49 31.18 4.63 -21.11
CA GLY A 49 30.07 5.58 -21.26
C GLY A 49 28.79 4.94 -21.80
N VAL A 50 28.90 4.04 -22.78
CA VAL A 50 27.74 3.30 -23.33
C VAL A 50 27.13 2.38 -22.29
N ILE A 51 27.95 1.58 -21.60
CA ILE A 51 27.48 0.67 -20.55
C ILE A 51 26.79 1.45 -19.44
N GLY A 52 27.36 2.57 -19.01
CA GLY A 52 26.77 3.45 -18.00
C GLY A 52 25.41 4.00 -18.42
N LEU A 53 25.32 4.59 -19.61
CA LEU A 53 24.07 5.19 -20.10
C LEU A 53 22.97 4.15 -20.34
N VAL A 54 23.31 3.03 -20.99
CA VAL A 54 22.36 1.92 -21.22
C VAL A 54 21.93 1.31 -19.89
N GLY A 55 22.85 1.17 -18.93
CA GLY A 55 22.56 0.70 -17.58
C GLY A 55 21.59 1.61 -16.83
N ILE A 56 21.79 2.93 -16.90
CA ILE A 56 20.85 3.92 -16.32
C ILE A 56 19.47 3.81 -16.98
N LEU A 57 19.41 3.72 -18.30
CA LEU A 57 18.16 3.60 -19.04
C LEU A 57 17.43 2.29 -18.69
N ALA A 58 18.15 1.17 -18.62
CA ALA A 58 17.60 -0.12 -18.21
C ALA A 58 17.10 -0.07 -16.76
N PHE A 59 17.84 0.58 -15.85
CA PHE A 59 17.44 0.75 -14.46
C PHE A 59 16.17 1.60 -14.33
N LEU A 60 16.07 2.72 -15.05
CA LEU A 60 14.86 3.56 -15.06
C LEU A 60 13.64 2.80 -15.60
N LEU A 61 13.80 2.05 -16.69
CA LEU A 61 12.72 1.21 -17.24
C LEU A 61 12.34 0.09 -16.27
N PHE A 62 13.29 -0.50 -15.54
CA PHE A 62 13.01 -1.50 -14.52
C PHE A 62 12.26 -0.92 -13.32
N ILE A 63 12.64 0.27 -12.84
CA ILE A 63 11.91 0.95 -11.75
C ILE A 63 10.50 1.34 -12.21
N ALA A 64 10.34 1.86 -13.43
CA ALA A 64 9.04 2.17 -14.01
C ALA A 64 8.17 0.90 -14.13
N PHE A 65 8.76 -0.21 -14.58
CA PHE A 65 8.10 -1.50 -14.63
C PHE A 65 7.59 -1.94 -13.23
N LYS A 66 8.46 -1.89 -12.22
CA LYS A 66 8.09 -2.25 -10.84
C LYS A 66 7.01 -1.31 -10.29
N ALA A 67 7.10 0.00 -10.55
CA ALA A 67 6.12 0.98 -10.10
C ALA A 67 4.74 0.73 -10.71
N GLY A 68 4.66 0.46 -12.02
CA GLY A 68 3.39 0.28 -12.72
C GLY A 68 2.77 -1.10 -12.57
N PHE A 69 3.57 -2.16 -12.65
CA PHE A 69 3.04 -3.52 -12.77
C PHE A 69 3.04 -4.32 -11.46
N VAL A 70 3.69 -3.86 -10.38
CA VAL A 70 3.48 -4.46 -9.05
C VAL A 70 2.02 -4.24 -8.60
N ARG A 71 1.58 -2.97 -8.59
CA ARG A 71 0.20 -2.57 -8.26
C ARG A 71 -0.79 -2.74 -9.42
N HIS A 72 -0.31 -3.11 -10.62
CA HIS A 72 -1.06 -3.30 -11.88
C HIS A 72 -2.51 -2.77 -11.85
N ASP A 73 -2.62 -1.46 -11.69
CA ASP A 73 -3.82 -0.63 -11.67
C ASP A 73 -3.44 0.66 -12.40
N HIS A 74 -4.06 1.81 -12.11
CA HIS A 74 -3.69 3.08 -12.74
C HIS A 74 -2.20 3.46 -12.69
N HIS A 75 -1.39 2.84 -11.83
CA HIS A 75 0.06 3.03 -11.85
C HIS A 75 0.71 2.56 -13.17
N GLU A 76 0.10 1.66 -13.95
CA GLU A 76 0.61 1.32 -15.29
C GLU A 76 0.63 2.52 -16.25
N VAL A 77 -0.25 3.51 -16.07
CA VAL A 77 -0.24 4.75 -16.85
C VAL A 77 1.06 5.52 -16.63
N VAL A 78 1.56 5.56 -15.39
CA VAL A 78 2.83 6.20 -15.04
C VAL A 78 4.01 5.47 -15.68
N ALA A 79 4.00 4.13 -15.64
CA ALA A 79 5.03 3.34 -16.31
C ALA A 79 5.06 3.58 -17.83
N MET A 80 3.89 3.63 -18.47
CA MET A 80 3.77 3.94 -19.90
C MET A 80 4.22 5.37 -20.22
N ALA A 81 3.97 6.35 -19.36
CA ALA A 81 4.46 7.72 -19.53
C ALA A 81 6.00 7.80 -19.46
N VAL A 82 6.62 7.03 -18.55
CA VAL A 82 8.08 6.91 -18.51
C VAL A 82 8.61 6.24 -19.77
N LEU A 83 7.93 5.20 -20.28
CA LEU A 83 8.30 4.55 -21.54
C LEU A 83 8.32 5.53 -22.72
N VAL A 84 7.30 6.40 -22.83
CA VAL A 84 7.26 7.48 -23.83
C VAL A 84 8.44 8.45 -23.65
N SER A 85 8.73 8.86 -22.42
CA SER A 85 9.83 9.79 -22.11
C SER A 85 11.18 9.21 -22.51
N ILE A 86 11.41 7.92 -22.24
CA ILE A 86 12.61 7.19 -22.66
C ILE A 86 12.66 7.07 -24.19
N ALA A 87 11.53 6.83 -24.86
CA ALA A 87 11.46 6.78 -26.33
C ALA A 87 11.94 8.08 -26.97
N VAL A 88 11.50 9.24 -26.44
CA VAL A 88 11.94 10.56 -26.91
C VAL A 88 13.46 10.72 -26.76
N ILE A 89 14.01 10.30 -25.62
CA ILE A 89 15.46 10.32 -25.38
C ILE A 89 16.19 9.41 -26.39
N VAL A 90 15.69 8.20 -26.65
CA VAL A 90 16.31 7.27 -27.61
C VAL A 90 16.33 7.83 -29.04
N VAL A 91 15.26 8.52 -29.47
CA VAL A 91 15.22 9.21 -30.78
C VAL A 91 16.39 10.19 -30.91
N SER A 92 16.73 10.93 -29.85
CA SER A 92 17.82 11.93 -29.88
C SER A 92 19.22 11.31 -30.10
N PHE A 93 19.40 10.03 -29.75
CA PHE A 93 20.66 9.31 -29.92
C PHE A 93 20.79 8.62 -31.27
N CYS A 94 19.68 8.38 -31.97
CA CYS A 94 19.67 7.67 -33.24
C CYS A 94 20.13 8.58 -34.39
N ARG A 95 20.99 8.03 -35.26
CA ARG A 95 21.48 8.73 -36.47
C ARG A 95 21.37 7.79 -37.67
N GLY A 96 21.05 8.35 -38.84
CA GLY A 96 20.82 7.59 -40.08
C GLY A 96 19.35 7.19 -40.24
N SER A 97 18.91 7.03 -41.49
CA SER A 97 17.49 6.86 -41.83
C SER A 97 16.83 5.66 -41.15
N ILE A 98 17.49 4.49 -41.15
CA ILE A 98 16.94 3.24 -40.59
C ILE A 98 16.79 3.32 -39.07
N PHE A 99 17.84 3.68 -38.33
CA PHE A 99 17.79 3.73 -36.86
C PHE A 99 16.84 4.82 -36.36
N THR A 100 16.78 5.95 -37.07
CA THR A 100 15.84 7.04 -36.76
C THR A 100 14.40 6.60 -37.00
N LEU A 101 14.12 5.89 -38.10
CA LEU A 101 12.81 5.30 -38.37
C LEU A 101 12.39 4.31 -37.28
N LEU A 102 13.28 3.39 -36.88
CA LEU A 102 13.03 2.45 -35.79
C LEU A 102 12.73 3.15 -34.47
N ALA A 103 13.47 4.22 -34.14
CA ALA A 103 13.23 4.99 -32.94
C ALA A 103 11.86 5.70 -32.96
N TYR A 104 11.45 6.24 -34.11
CA TYR A 104 10.11 6.81 -34.28
C TYR A 104 9.01 5.76 -34.19
N GLN A 105 9.22 4.55 -34.68
CA GLN A 105 8.28 3.44 -34.52
C GLN A 105 8.12 3.05 -33.05
N LEU A 106 9.22 2.99 -32.28
CA LEU A 106 9.16 2.72 -30.84
C LEU A 106 8.48 3.85 -30.06
N LEU A 107 8.71 5.11 -30.44
CA LEU A 107 8.00 6.25 -29.87
C LEU A 107 6.49 6.18 -30.18
N ALA A 108 6.12 5.92 -31.43
CA ALA A 108 4.73 5.74 -31.83
C ALA A 108 4.06 4.58 -31.07
N ALA A 109 4.73 3.44 -30.95
CA ALA A 109 4.24 2.30 -30.19
C ALA A 109 4.04 2.66 -28.70
N SER A 110 4.98 3.38 -28.09
CA SER A 110 4.88 3.83 -26.70
C SER A 110 3.71 4.80 -26.49
N LEU A 111 3.48 5.72 -27.43
CA LEU A 111 2.34 6.64 -27.41
C LEU A 111 1.02 5.90 -27.55
N VAL A 112 0.94 4.92 -28.44
CA VAL A 112 -0.24 4.06 -28.61
C VAL A 112 -0.52 3.29 -27.33
N LEU A 113 0.49 2.65 -26.73
CA LEU A 113 0.33 1.93 -25.45
C LEU A 113 -0.12 2.86 -24.33
N TYR A 114 0.48 4.05 -24.20
CA TYR A 114 0.07 5.06 -23.23
C TYR A 114 -1.39 5.48 -23.44
N PHE A 115 -1.79 5.82 -24.66
CA PHE A 115 -3.15 6.26 -24.94
C PHE A 115 -4.17 5.14 -24.69
N LEU A 116 -3.89 3.91 -25.11
CA LEU A 116 -4.75 2.76 -24.83
C LEU A 116 -4.88 2.53 -23.32
N CYS A 117 -3.77 2.58 -22.58
CA CYS A 117 -3.73 2.44 -21.13
C CYS A 117 -4.57 3.52 -20.42
N VAL A 118 -4.45 4.79 -20.84
CA VAL A 118 -5.27 5.90 -20.35
C VAL A 118 -6.75 5.66 -20.66
N GLN A 119 -7.10 5.32 -21.91
CA GLN A 119 -8.49 5.07 -22.31
C GLN A 119 -9.14 3.93 -21.51
N LEU A 120 -8.37 2.87 -21.21
CA LEU A 120 -8.82 1.79 -20.34
C LEU A 120 -9.14 2.30 -18.93
N HIS A 121 -8.26 3.13 -18.36
CA HIS A 121 -8.40 3.64 -17.00
C HIS A 121 -9.42 4.78 -16.85
N LEU A 122 -9.68 5.57 -17.89
CA LEU A 122 -10.72 6.61 -17.88
C LEU A 122 -12.13 6.06 -17.63
N LYS A 123 -12.35 4.76 -17.89
CA LYS A 123 -13.60 4.06 -17.54
C LYS A 123 -13.76 3.85 -16.04
N ASN A 124 -12.68 3.97 -15.25
CA ASN A 124 -12.73 3.86 -13.80
C ASN A 124 -13.11 5.21 -13.17
N PRO A 125 -14.24 5.31 -12.45
CA PRO A 125 -14.72 6.55 -11.83
C PRO A 125 -13.72 7.15 -10.82
N SER A 126 -12.86 6.34 -10.21
CA SER A 126 -11.85 6.81 -9.26
C SER A 126 -10.61 7.41 -9.93
N PHE A 127 -10.34 7.07 -11.19
CA PHE A 127 -9.20 7.55 -11.95
C PHE A 127 -9.51 8.87 -12.66
N MET A 128 -10.69 8.97 -13.28
CA MET A 128 -11.09 10.13 -14.10
C MET A 128 -10.89 11.48 -13.38
N PRO A 129 -11.31 11.70 -12.12
CA PRO A 129 -11.09 12.98 -11.43
C PRO A 129 -9.62 13.30 -11.20
N ARG A 130 -8.80 12.29 -10.86
CA ARG A 130 -7.35 12.45 -10.63
C ARG A 130 -6.61 12.78 -11.93
N PHE A 131 -6.95 12.05 -12.99
CA PHE A 131 -6.42 12.31 -14.33
C PHE A 131 -6.84 13.71 -14.79
N ASN A 132 -8.13 14.03 -14.68
CA ASN A 132 -8.62 15.36 -14.99
C ASN A 132 -7.94 16.43 -14.15
N GLN A 133 -7.66 16.25 -12.86
CA GLN A 133 -6.94 17.26 -12.08
C GLN A 133 -5.55 17.56 -12.68
N THR A 134 -4.84 16.54 -13.16
CA THR A 134 -3.54 16.68 -13.85
C THR A 134 -3.64 17.42 -15.20
N PHE A 135 -4.80 17.35 -15.88
CA PHE A 135 -5.01 17.92 -17.23
C PHE A 135 -5.95 19.14 -17.28
N GLN A 136 -6.76 19.40 -16.24
CA GLN A 136 -7.69 20.53 -16.08
C GLN A 136 -6.99 21.75 -15.51
N MET A 137 -5.97 21.57 -14.66
CA MET A 137 -4.91 22.59 -14.55
C MET A 137 -4.21 22.54 -15.90
N GLY A 138 -4.33 23.59 -16.73
CA GLY A 138 -3.95 23.56 -18.13
C GLY A 138 -2.49 23.15 -18.32
N GLY A 139 -2.21 21.86 -18.43
CA GLY A 139 -0.92 21.29 -18.03
C GLY A 139 0.27 21.92 -18.74
N LEU A 140 0.13 22.22 -20.03
CA LEU A 140 1.17 22.92 -20.78
C LEU A 140 1.24 24.42 -20.45
N SER A 141 0.10 25.08 -20.23
CA SER A 141 0.04 26.50 -19.88
C SER A 141 0.45 26.77 -18.43
N ASP A 142 0.11 25.90 -17.48
CA ASP A 142 0.47 26.02 -16.07
C ASP A 142 1.90 25.56 -15.83
N PHE A 143 2.37 24.53 -16.54
CA PHE A 143 3.80 24.19 -16.58
C PHE A 143 4.62 25.32 -17.22
N ALA A 144 4.15 25.89 -18.33
CA ALA A 144 4.78 27.07 -18.92
C ALA A 144 4.69 28.28 -17.98
N ARG A 145 3.58 28.50 -17.27
CA ARG A 145 3.44 29.56 -16.26
C ARG A 145 4.38 29.34 -15.07
N LEU A 146 4.55 28.11 -14.62
CA LEU A 146 5.52 27.74 -13.59
C LEU A 146 6.95 28.05 -14.06
N LEU A 147 7.33 27.58 -15.25
CA LEU A 147 8.65 27.84 -15.84
C LEU A 147 8.89 29.33 -16.12
N THR A 148 7.83 30.10 -16.40
CA THR A 148 7.89 31.55 -16.66
C THR A 148 7.67 32.39 -15.41
N GLY A 149 7.56 31.77 -14.22
CA GLY A 149 7.35 32.48 -12.94
C GLY A 149 5.99 33.19 -12.82
N ARG A 150 5.03 32.87 -13.68
CA ARG A 150 3.67 33.45 -13.71
C ARG A 150 2.69 32.75 -12.76
N VAL A 151 3.15 31.72 -12.03
CA VAL A 151 2.40 31.06 -10.95
C VAL A 151 3.16 31.30 -9.65
N ASN A 152 2.50 31.91 -8.68
CA ASN A 152 3.02 32.03 -7.32
C ASN A 152 2.63 30.77 -6.54
N VAL A 153 3.55 29.80 -6.49
CA VAL A 153 3.34 28.50 -5.84
C VAL A 153 2.98 28.66 -4.36
N ASP A 154 3.54 29.67 -3.68
CA ASP A 154 3.25 29.93 -2.27
C ASP A 154 1.82 30.43 -2.05
N GLU A 155 1.28 31.24 -2.96
CA GLU A 155 -0.12 31.68 -2.90
C GLU A 155 -1.08 30.54 -3.19
N CYS A 156 -0.80 29.71 -4.21
CA CYS A 156 -1.58 28.51 -4.51
C CYS A 156 -1.60 27.56 -3.30
N TYR A 157 -0.44 27.30 -2.70
CA TYR A 157 -0.33 26.50 -1.49
C TYR A 157 -1.17 27.07 -0.35
N LYS A 158 -1.04 28.37 -0.04
CA LYS A 158 -1.83 29.01 1.03
C LYS A 158 -3.33 28.92 0.77
N LEU A 159 -3.77 29.13 -0.47
CA LEU A 159 -5.16 29.00 -0.88
C LEU A 159 -5.68 27.57 -0.64
N ASP A 160 -4.96 26.57 -1.13
CA ASP A 160 -5.33 25.16 -0.97
C ASP A 160 -5.40 24.75 0.51
N MET A 161 -4.42 25.16 1.32
CA MET A 161 -4.40 24.87 2.75
C MET A 161 -5.58 25.53 3.49
N ASN A 162 -5.95 26.77 3.13
CA ASN A 162 -7.13 27.42 3.69
C ASN A 162 -8.43 26.70 3.29
N LEU A 163 -8.57 26.32 2.02
CA LEU A 163 -9.73 25.57 1.54
C LEU A 163 -9.88 24.21 2.22
N ILE A 164 -8.77 23.53 2.52
CA ILE A 164 -8.77 22.27 3.28
C ILE A 164 -9.21 22.52 4.73
N ALA A 165 -8.64 23.53 5.39
CA ALA A 165 -8.97 23.87 6.77
C ALA A 165 -10.45 24.29 6.94
N GLU A 166 -10.99 25.07 5.99
CA GLU A 166 -12.41 25.47 5.96
C GLU A 166 -13.35 24.28 5.79
N LYS A 167 -12.96 23.27 5.00
CA LYS A 167 -13.75 22.06 4.79
C LYS A 167 -13.69 21.09 5.96
N GLN A 168 -12.55 21.02 6.65
CA GLN A 168 -12.28 20.03 7.70
C GLN A 168 -11.47 20.66 8.84
N SER A 169 -12.14 21.41 9.71
CA SER A 169 -11.51 22.01 10.88
C SER A 169 -11.51 21.06 12.08
N PHE A 170 -10.38 20.83 12.75
CA PHE A 170 -10.31 19.95 13.92
C PHE A 170 -10.18 20.70 15.23
N VAL A 171 -10.91 20.24 16.25
CA VAL A 171 -10.75 20.69 17.64
C VAL A 171 -10.21 19.52 18.46
N LEU A 172 -8.94 19.61 18.86
CA LEU A 172 -8.23 18.56 19.59
C LEU A 172 -7.75 19.05 20.96
N PRO A 173 -7.53 18.15 21.92
CA PRO A 173 -6.77 18.48 23.13
C PRO A 173 -5.38 19.05 22.77
N ALA A 174 -4.85 19.88 23.65
CA ALA A 174 -3.48 20.37 23.51
C ALA A 174 -2.49 19.20 23.53
N GLY A 175 -1.50 19.25 22.64
CA GLY A 175 -0.47 18.22 22.53
C GLY A 175 -0.10 17.95 21.07
N THR A 176 0.60 16.85 20.88
CA THR A 176 1.04 16.35 19.58
C THR A 176 0.03 15.37 18.99
N VAL A 177 -0.08 15.33 17.66
CA VAL A 177 -1.05 14.49 16.95
C VAL A 177 -0.39 13.62 15.89
N ASP A 178 -0.83 12.37 15.77
CA ASP A 178 -0.60 11.54 14.58
C ASP A 178 -1.95 11.12 13.96
N LEU A 179 -1.91 10.65 12.71
CA LEU A 179 -3.06 10.19 11.97
C LEU A 179 -2.93 8.70 11.62
N TYR A 180 -3.99 7.94 11.89
CA TYR A 180 -4.15 6.56 11.46
C TYR A 180 -5.40 6.41 10.59
N PRO A 181 -5.37 5.56 9.55
CA PRO A 181 -4.25 4.73 9.12
C PRO A 181 -3.46 5.39 7.97
N TRP A 182 -4.11 6.16 7.10
CA TRP A 182 -3.55 6.85 5.94
C TRP A 182 -4.56 7.87 5.38
N GLY A 183 -4.07 8.84 4.58
CA GLY A 183 -4.89 9.89 3.96
C GLY A 183 -5.37 10.94 4.97
N GLY A 184 -5.27 12.23 4.63
CA GLY A 184 -5.58 13.34 5.57
C GLY A 184 -4.35 13.97 6.22
N ILE A 185 -3.14 13.66 5.75
CA ILE A 185 -1.90 14.30 6.18
C ILE A 185 -1.93 15.81 5.86
N ASP A 186 -2.43 16.15 4.67
CA ASP A 186 -2.73 17.51 4.23
C ASP A 186 -3.63 18.23 5.24
N THR A 187 -4.68 17.56 5.75
CA THR A 187 -5.58 18.13 6.74
C THR A 187 -4.90 18.43 8.07
N LEU A 188 -3.93 17.62 8.51
CA LEU A 188 -3.15 17.90 9.72
C LEU A 188 -2.39 19.23 9.62
N TYR A 189 -1.72 19.44 8.47
CA TYR A 189 -0.94 20.67 8.23
C TYR A 189 -1.84 21.88 7.96
N ALA A 190 -2.98 21.70 7.28
CA ALA A 190 -3.95 22.77 7.00
C ALA A 190 -4.55 23.33 8.29
N ASN A 191 -4.81 22.44 9.26
CA ASN A 191 -5.26 22.80 10.60
C ASN A 191 -4.15 23.30 11.52
N LYS A 192 -2.90 23.38 11.04
CA LYS A 192 -1.72 23.81 11.82
C LYS A 192 -1.56 23.03 13.13
N LEU A 193 -1.89 21.74 13.11
CA LEU A 193 -1.77 20.89 14.28
C LEU A 193 -0.29 20.61 14.58
N ASN A 194 0.05 20.30 15.84
CA ASN A 194 1.41 19.92 16.21
C ASN A 194 1.67 18.46 15.85
N VAL A 195 2.04 18.22 14.59
CA VAL A 195 2.14 16.87 14.03
C VAL A 195 3.36 16.12 14.57
N ARG A 196 3.15 14.89 15.00
CA ARG A 196 4.20 13.95 15.37
C ARG A 196 3.92 12.57 14.79
N HIS A 197 4.41 12.36 13.58
CA HIS A 197 4.24 11.11 12.86
C HIS A 197 5.05 9.96 13.45
N ARG A 198 4.43 8.77 13.44
CA ARG A 198 5.19 7.52 13.54
C ARG A 198 6.14 7.33 12.34
N PRO A 199 7.19 6.51 12.47
CA PRO A 199 8.20 6.39 11.41
C PRO A 199 7.66 5.90 10.06
N VAL A 200 6.67 5.00 10.06
CA VAL A 200 5.93 4.58 8.86
C VAL A 200 4.51 5.11 8.97
N PHE A 201 4.33 6.38 8.59
CA PHE A 201 3.13 7.17 8.86
C PHE A 201 1.90 6.79 8.02
N GLU A 202 2.08 6.06 6.93
CA GLU A 202 0.98 5.42 6.20
C GLU A 202 0.95 3.92 6.53
N SER A 203 -0.05 3.47 7.28
CA SER A 203 -0.14 2.10 7.82
C SER A 203 -0.02 1.03 6.73
N TYR A 204 -0.55 1.28 5.53
CA TYR A 204 -0.47 0.32 4.42
C TYR A 204 0.96 0.07 3.90
N SER A 205 1.90 0.96 4.25
CA SER A 205 3.33 0.84 3.93
C SER A 205 4.13 0.09 5.01
N ALA A 206 3.52 -0.29 6.14
CA ALA A 206 4.15 -1.05 7.22
C ALA A 206 4.20 -2.57 6.93
N TYR A 207 4.41 -2.95 5.66
CA TYR A 207 4.19 -4.32 5.17
C TYR A 207 5.31 -5.34 5.47
N THR A 208 6.23 -5.02 6.37
CA THR A 208 7.27 -5.96 6.82
C THR A 208 7.31 -6.03 8.34
N PRO A 209 7.76 -7.16 8.93
CA PRO A 209 7.85 -7.28 10.38
C PRO A 209 8.66 -6.18 11.06
N ARG A 210 9.72 -5.71 10.39
CA ARG A 210 10.56 -4.63 10.92
C ARG A 210 9.82 -3.29 10.90
N LEU A 211 9.06 -3.00 9.85
CA LEU A 211 8.37 -1.71 9.71
C LEU A 211 7.25 -1.57 10.75
N THR A 212 6.42 -2.58 10.94
CA THR A 212 5.35 -2.52 11.96
C THR A 212 5.90 -2.49 13.39
N ARG A 213 6.98 -3.24 13.70
CA ARG A 213 7.62 -3.18 15.03
C ARG A 213 8.20 -1.81 15.35
N ILE A 214 8.70 -1.08 14.35
CA ILE A 214 9.20 0.28 14.56
C ILE A 214 8.04 1.23 14.92
N ASN A 215 6.86 1.07 14.30
CA ASN A 215 5.67 1.84 14.66
C ASN A 215 5.16 1.48 16.06
N GLU A 216 5.08 0.19 16.40
CA GLU A 216 4.71 -0.28 17.74
C GLU A 216 5.67 0.26 18.81
N ALA A 217 6.98 0.15 18.59
CA ALA A 217 7.98 0.67 19.53
C ALA A 217 7.87 2.20 19.70
N PHE A 218 7.56 2.92 18.62
CA PHE A 218 7.31 4.35 18.69
C PHE A 218 6.08 4.69 19.54
N LEU A 219 4.97 3.97 19.36
CA LEU A 219 3.74 4.20 20.14
C LEU A 219 3.91 3.90 21.64
N ASN A 220 4.72 2.88 21.97
CA ASN A 220 5.08 2.54 23.35
C ASN A 220 6.11 3.50 23.96
N GLY A 221 6.83 4.26 23.13
CA GLY A 221 7.87 5.20 23.57
C GLY A 221 7.33 6.49 24.20
N GLY A 222 8.20 7.20 24.92
CA GLY A 222 7.85 8.48 25.57
C GLY A 222 7.63 9.65 24.61
N THR A 223 7.97 9.49 23.32
CA THR A 223 7.75 10.51 22.28
C THR A 223 6.50 10.25 21.44
N ALA A 224 5.71 9.24 21.76
CA ALA A 224 4.45 8.97 21.07
C ALA A 224 3.49 10.18 21.12
N PRO A 225 2.57 10.32 20.16
CA PRO A 225 1.67 11.47 20.11
C PRO A 225 0.71 11.49 21.30
N ASP A 226 0.30 12.69 21.72
CA ASP A 226 -0.67 12.88 22.79
C ASP A 226 -2.10 12.57 22.33
N CYS A 227 -2.37 12.76 21.04
CA CYS A 227 -3.65 12.52 20.39
C CYS A 227 -3.50 11.72 19.09
N LEU A 228 -4.53 10.94 18.75
CA LEU A 228 -4.65 10.31 17.44
C LEU A 228 -5.93 10.78 16.73
N LEU A 229 -5.81 11.12 15.45
CA LEU A 229 -6.92 11.05 14.51
C LEU A 229 -6.96 9.63 13.94
N PHE A 230 -7.82 8.78 14.48
CA PHE A 230 -7.86 7.37 14.13
C PHE A 230 -9.09 7.03 13.31
N ALA A 231 -8.93 6.27 12.24
CA ALA A 231 -10.04 5.66 11.53
C ALA A 231 -9.74 4.20 11.21
N VAL A 232 -10.76 3.36 11.17
CA VAL A 232 -10.67 2.00 10.67
C VAL A 232 -10.88 2.01 9.17
N ARG A 233 -9.78 1.99 8.42
CA ARG A 233 -9.77 2.00 6.96
C ARG A 233 -8.59 1.18 6.46
N SER A 234 -8.80 0.37 5.44
CA SER A 234 -7.73 -0.33 4.73
C SER A 234 -7.73 0.05 3.25
N ILE A 235 -6.67 -0.32 2.54
CA ILE A 235 -6.62 -0.26 1.08
C ILE A 235 -6.82 -1.65 0.49
N ASP A 236 -7.13 -1.72 -0.81
CA ASP A 236 -6.99 -2.95 -1.61
C ASP A 236 -7.74 -4.17 -1.05
N GLN A 237 -8.86 -3.95 -0.33
CA GLN A 237 -9.61 -4.98 0.39
C GLN A 237 -8.76 -5.79 1.39
N ARG A 238 -7.70 -5.21 1.96
CA ARG A 238 -6.94 -5.85 3.03
C ARG A 238 -7.79 -6.01 4.29
N PHE A 239 -7.48 -7.04 5.07
CA PHE A 239 -8.14 -7.27 6.35
C PHE A 239 -7.90 -6.05 7.28
N PRO A 240 -8.94 -5.41 7.84
CA PRO A 240 -8.81 -4.07 8.45
C PRO A 240 -7.74 -3.94 9.54
N THR A 241 -7.60 -4.94 10.40
CA THR A 241 -6.66 -4.92 11.53
C THR A 241 -5.25 -5.39 11.17
N MET A 242 -5.04 -5.81 9.92
CA MET A 242 -3.73 -6.27 9.43
C MET A 242 -2.81 -5.09 9.10
N ASP A 243 -3.38 -4.01 8.54
CA ASP A 243 -2.63 -2.79 8.24
C ASP A 243 -2.05 -2.22 9.54
N ASP A 244 -0.71 -2.25 9.64
CA ASP A 244 0.03 -1.90 10.86
C ASP A 244 -0.47 -2.64 12.12
N GLY A 245 -0.66 -3.95 11.99
CA GLY A 245 -1.32 -4.80 13.00
C GLY A 245 -0.77 -4.67 14.42
N LEU A 246 0.55 -4.59 14.61
CA LEU A 246 1.15 -4.45 15.95
C LEU A 246 0.82 -3.12 16.63
N SER A 247 0.42 -2.09 15.87
CA SER A 247 -0.06 -0.84 16.45
C SER A 247 -1.41 -1.02 17.15
N TRP A 248 -2.25 -1.99 16.75
CA TRP A 248 -3.63 -2.11 17.27
C TRP A 248 -3.72 -2.38 18.78
N PRO A 249 -3.04 -3.39 19.36
CA PRO A 249 -3.08 -3.59 20.80
C PRO A 249 -2.55 -2.37 21.56
N THR A 250 -1.50 -1.72 21.05
CA THR A 250 -0.92 -0.51 21.64
C THR A 250 -1.91 0.66 21.61
N ILE A 251 -2.59 0.91 20.48
CA ILE A 251 -3.60 1.96 20.36
C ILE A 251 -4.77 1.70 21.33
N LEU A 252 -5.29 0.47 21.35
CA LEU A 252 -6.41 0.08 22.22
C LEU A 252 -6.10 0.28 23.71
N THR A 253 -4.84 0.08 24.09
CA THR A 253 -4.39 0.12 25.49
C THR A 253 -3.90 1.49 25.95
N HIS A 254 -3.33 2.28 25.05
CA HIS A 254 -2.70 3.57 25.37
C HIS A 254 -3.58 4.78 25.08
N TYR A 255 -4.65 4.66 24.29
CA TYR A 255 -5.47 5.81 23.90
C TYR A 255 -6.94 5.54 24.16
N ASP A 256 -7.69 6.57 24.55
CA ASP A 256 -9.14 6.54 24.71
C ASP A 256 -9.85 7.35 23.65
N VAL A 257 -10.92 6.78 23.10
CA VAL A 257 -11.86 7.54 22.26
C VAL A 257 -12.54 8.60 23.12
N ILE A 258 -12.34 9.87 22.77
CA ILE A 258 -12.95 11.03 23.43
C ILE A 258 -14.04 11.71 22.56
N GLY A 259 -14.17 11.30 21.31
CA GLY A 259 -15.18 11.82 20.39
C GLY A 259 -14.92 11.41 18.94
N GLY A 260 -15.66 12.00 18.00
CA GLY A 260 -15.45 11.81 16.58
C GLY A 260 -15.67 13.09 15.78
N GLN A 261 -14.84 13.31 14.76
CA GLN A 261 -14.92 14.47 13.86
C GLN A 261 -14.49 14.05 12.45
N HIS A 262 -15.21 14.49 11.41
CA HIS A 262 -14.84 14.31 10.00
C HIS A 262 -14.48 12.86 9.61
N GLY A 263 -15.16 11.87 10.20
CA GLY A 263 -14.90 10.44 9.94
C GLY A 263 -13.71 9.84 10.70
N TYR A 264 -13.10 10.59 11.63
CA TYR A 264 -12.08 10.10 12.55
C TYR A 264 -12.63 10.00 13.98
N LEU A 265 -12.19 8.98 14.70
CA LEU A 265 -12.18 8.93 16.15
C LEU A 265 -11.07 9.84 16.66
N LEU A 266 -11.43 10.74 17.57
CA LEU A 266 -10.47 11.52 18.33
C LEU A 266 -10.06 10.69 19.52
N MET A 267 -8.77 10.38 19.62
CA MET A 267 -8.25 9.59 20.72
C MET A 267 -7.22 10.37 21.52
N LYS A 268 -7.30 10.30 22.84
CA LYS A 268 -6.34 10.93 23.75
C LYS A 268 -5.51 9.85 24.46
N ARG A 269 -4.20 10.07 24.55
CA ARG A 269 -3.29 9.17 25.27
C ARG A 269 -3.66 9.13 26.76
N ARG A 270 -3.67 7.93 27.33
CA ARG A 270 -3.86 7.65 28.75
C ARG A 270 -2.59 8.00 29.52
N GLU A 271 -2.75 8.46 30.75
CA GLU A 271 -1.62 8.65 31.68
C GLU A 271 -0.97 7.31 32.06
N SER A 272 -1.78 6.25 32.15
CA SER A 272 -1.33 4.88 32.39
C SER A 272 -2.01 3.93 31.40
N PRO A 273 -1.25 3.18 30.59
CA PRO A 273 -1.82 2.25 29.64
C PRO A 273 -2.48 1.07 30.35
N ARG A 274 -3.54 0.52 29.75
CA ARG A 274 -4.11 -0.77 30.15
C ARG A 274 -3.12 -1.87 29.73
N PRO A 275 -2.76 -2.84 30.58
CA PRO A 275 -1.96 -3.96 30.10
C PRO A 275 -2.81 -4.84 29.17
N HIS A 276 -2.16 -5.45 28.20
CA HIS A 276 -2.75 -6.50 27.36
C HIS A 276 -1.80 -7.70 27.32
N GLN A 277 -2.35 -8.88 27.08
CA GLN A 277 -1.58 -10.11 26.97
C GLN A 277 -2.07 -10.94 25.78
N LEU A 278 -1.12 -11.57 25.09
CA LEU A 278 -1.37 -12.55 24.04
C LEU A 278 -1.08 -13.94 24.60
N PHE A 279 -2.13 -14.68 24.94
CA PHE A 279 -2.01 -16.06 25.39
C PHE A 279 -1.98 -16.99 24.20
N HIS A 280 -0.84 -17.64 23.96
CA HIS A 280 -0.74 -18.67 22.93
C HIS A 280 -1.75 -19.78 23.18
N MET A 281 -2.51 -20.16 22.16
CA MET A 281 -3.54 -21.21 22.24
C MET A 281 -3.06 -22.49 21.56
N ASN A 282 -2.78 -22.41 20.26
CA ASN A 282 -2.34 -23.54 19.46
C ASN A 282 -1.66 -23.08 18.17
N ASN A 283 -1.04 -24.04 17.50
CA ASN A 283 -0.45 -23.89 16.18
C ASN A 283 -1.11 -24.88 15.22
N ILE A 284 -1.37 -24.46 14.00
CA ILE A 284 -1.97 -25.27 12.95
C ILE A 284 -1.10 -25.15 11.69
N GLN A 285 -0.84 -26.28 11.04
CA GLN A 285 -0.22 -26.28 9.72
C GLN A 285 -1.22 -25.78 8.68
N ILE A 286 -0.81 -24.85 7.84
CA ILE A 286 -1.70 -24.25 6.85
C ILE A 286 -1.73 -25.13 5.62
N HIS A 287 -2.93 -25.59 5.23
CA HIS A 287 -3.16 -26.19 3.92
C HIS A 287 -3.92 -25.21 3.02
N PRO A 288 -3.47 -25.00 1.78
CA PRO A 288 -4.09 -24.04 0.87
C PRO A 288 -5.52 -24.45 0.51
N ASN A 289 -6.45 -23.50 0.52
CA ASN A 289 -7.87 -23.69 0.27
C ASN A 289 -8.58 -24.63 1.28
N THR A 290 -7.98 -24.85 2.45
CA THR A 290 -8.59 -25.64 3.52
C THR A 290 -9.12 -24.71 4.60
N GLU A 291 -10.37 -24.93 5.02
CA GLU A 291 -10.96 -24.18 6.12
C GLU A 291 -10.36 -24.59 7.47
N ILE A 292 -10.09 -23.58 8.30
CA ILE A 292 -9.59 -23.69 9.67
C ILE A 292 -10.60 -23.01 10.58
N THR A 293 -11.25 -23.80 11.44
CA THR A 293 -12.20 -23.28 12.44
C THR A 293 -11.48 -22.44 13.48
N LEU A 294 -12.03 -21.27 13.79
CA LEU A 294 -11.49 -20.40 14.84
C LEU A 294 -11.86 -20.93 16.23
N PRO A 295 -10.96 -20.84 17.22
CA PRO A 295 -11.31 -21.12 18.60
C PRO A 295 -12.38 -20.14 19.09
N LYS A 296 -13.15 -20.49 20.13
CA LYS A 296 -14.11 -19.55 20.74
C LYS A 296 -13.40 -18.66 21.76
N ALA A 297 -13.32 -17.36 21.49
CA ALA A 297 -12.83 -16.35 22.44
C ALA A 297 -13.42 -14.97 22.09
N ASP A 298 -13.39 -14.04 23.03
CA ASP A 298 -13.86 -12.66 22.82
C ASP A 298 -13.01 -11.91 21.79
N ALA A 299 -11.69 -12.12 21.84
CA ALA A 299 -10.72 -11.56 20.92
C ALA A 299 -9.65 -12.61 20.52
N ILE A 300 -9.50 -12.83 19.23
CA ILE A 300 -8.57 -13.80 18.65
C ILE A 300 -7.57 -13.06 17.79
N TRP A 301 -6.31 -13.18 18.17
CA TRP A 301 -5.18 -12.72 17.40
C TRP A 301 -4.57 -13.92 16.67
N ILE A 302 -4.19 -13.72 15.41
CA ILE A 302 -3.48 -14.76 14.65
C ILE A 302 -2.17 -14.23 14.10
N GLN A 303 -1.20 -15.12 13.98
CA GLN A 303 0.04 -14.90 13.24
C GLN A 303 0.15 -15.95 12.14
N ILE A 304 0.38 -15.52 10.90
CA ILE A 304 0.54 -16.38 9.73
C ILE A 304 1.96 -16.24 9.21
N ASP A 305 2.78 -17.26 9.47
CA ASP A 305 4.11 -17.37 8.91
C ASP A 305 4.00 -18.15 7.60
N LEU A 306 4.11 -17.45 6.47
CA LEU A 306 4.02 -18.02 5.13
C LEU A 306 5.25 -17.62 4.29
N PRO A 307 6.33 -18.42 4.32
CA PRO A 307 7.56 -18.10 3.61
C PRO A 307 7.42 -18.21 2.09
N LEU A 308 8.24 -17.46 1.36
CA LEU A 308 8.38 -17.61 -0.09
C LEU A 308 9.29 -18.80 -0.43
N THR A 309 8.93 -19.55 -1.47
CA THR A 309 9.83 -20.54 -2.11
C THR A 309 11.04 -19.83 -2.73
N VAL A 310 12.07 -20.58 -3.16
CA VAL A 310 13.20 -20.00 -3.92
C VAL A 310 12.71 -19.28 -5.18
N ARG A 311 11.73 -19.86 -5.88
CA ARG A 311 11.07 -19.25 -7.04
C ARG A 311 10.31 -17.99 -6.66
N GLY A 312 9.55 -18.02 -5.56
CA GLY A 312 8.84 -16.86 -5.03
C GLY A 312 9.78 -15.70 -4.68
N LYS A 313 10.95 -16.00 -4.07
CA LYS A 313 11.98 -15.00 -3.77
C LYS A 313 12.54 -14.35 -5.03
N LEU A 314 12.89 -15.15 -6.05
CA LEU A 314 13.36 -14.62 -7.34
C LEU A 314 12.29 -13.74 -8.00
N LEU A 315 11.05 -14.22 -8.05
CA LEU A 315 9.94 -13.50 -8.66
C LEU A 315 9.63 -12.19 -7.94
N GLN A 316 9.73 -12.15 -6.61
CA GLN A 316 9.58 -10.93 -5.81
C GLN A 316 10.61 -9.86 -6.19
N GLN A 317 11.85 -10.24 -6.52
CA GLN A 317 12.87 -9.28 -6.96
C GLN A 317 12.52 -8.69 -8.33
N ILE A 318 12.23 -9.54 -9.32
CA ILE A 318 12.05 -9.09 -10.71
C ILE A 318 10.67 -8.54 -11.02
N TYR A 319 9.60 -9.03 -10.36
CA TYR A 319 8.21 -8.66 -10.63
C TYR A 319 7.38 -8.62 -9.33
N LYS A 320 6.53 -9.61 -9.08
CA LYS A 320 5.73 -9.78 -7.85
C LYS A 320 5.29 -11.23 -7.67
N PRO A 321 5.18 -11.76 -6.44
CA PRO A 321 4.54 -13.04 -6.21
C PRO A 321 3.02 -12.98 -6.47
N ALA A 322 2.36 -14.13 -6.41
CA ALA A 322 0.91 -14.20 -6.60
C ALA A 322 0.19 -13.55 -5.42
N THR A 323 -0.94 -12.89 -5.68
CA THR A 323 -1.78 -12.35 -4.60
C THR A 323 -2.40 -13.46 -3.78
N LEU A 324 -2.41 -13.28 -2.47
CA LEU A 324 -3.10 -14.17 -1.53
C LEU A 324 -4.35 -13.50 -0.99
N VAL A 325 -5.33 -14.32 -0.65
CA VAL A 325 -6.56 -13.90 0.00
C VAL A 325 -6.81 -14.74 1.26
N LEU A 326 -7.29 -14.07 2.29
CA LEU A 326 -7.87 -14.65 3.49
C LEU A 326 -9.39 -14.69 3.29
N LEU A 327 -9.92 -15.90 3.13
CA LEU A 327 -11.36 -16.15 3.13
C LEU A 327 -11.81 -16.24 4.58
N VAL A 328 -12.89 -15.53 4.92
CA VAL A 328 -13.40 -15.41 6.28
C VAL A 328 -14.88 -15.74 6.27
N ARG A 329 -15.26 -16.82 6.96
CA ARG A 329 -16.65 -17.27 7.05
C ARG A 329 -17.28 -16.78 8.34
N LEU A 330 -18.38 -16.03 8.24
CA LEU A 330 -19.15 -15.50 9.36
C LEU A 330 -20.30 -16.43 9.76
N SER A 331 -20.92 -16.14 10.90
CA SER A 331 -22.03 -16.92 11.45
C SER A 331 -23.33 -16.84 10.63
N ASP A 332 -23.46 -15.82 9.79
CA ASP A 332 -24.58 -15.66 8.86
C ASP A 332 -24.45 -16.54 7.59
N GLY A 333 -23.35 -17.31 7.48
CA GLY A 333 -23.03 -18.13 6.31
C GLY A 333 -22.29 -17.35 5.19
N GLY A 334 -22.13 -16.04 5.34
CA GLY A 334 -21.38 -15.20 4.42
C GLY A 334 -19.89 -15.53 4.44
N THR A 335 -19.28 -15.60 3.25
CA THR A 335 -17.83 -15.70 3.09
C THR A 335 -17.30 -14.41 2.49
N HIS A 336 -16.44 -13.72 3.22
CA HIS A 336 -15.78 -12.51 2.78
C HIS A 336 -14.35 -12.81 2.38
N SER A 337 -13.87 -12.15 1.32
CA SER A 337 -12.50 -12.29 0.83
C SER A 337 -11.72 -11.03 1.13
N PHE A 338 -10.61 -11.17 1.85
CA PHE A 338 -9.71 -10.08 2.15
C PHE A 338 -8.34 -10.36 1.56
N ARG A 339 -7.68 -9.35 1.00
CA ARG A 339 -6.30 -9.49 0.55
C ARG A 339 -5.38 -9.75 1.75
N LEU A 340 -4.55 -10.78 1.65
CA LEU A 340 -3.58 -11.16 2.67
C LEU A 340 -2.18 -10.68 2.26
N VAL A 341 -1.50 -9.97 3.17
CA VAL A 341 -0.12 -9.52 2.99
C VAL A 341 0.78 -10.33 3.93
N PRO A 342 1.57 -11.31 3.42
CA PRO A 342 2.33 -12.22 4.28
C PRO A 342 3.26 -11.53 5.28
N GLY A 343 3.89 -10.43 4.88
CA GLY A 343 4.79 -9.68 5.76
C GLY A 343 4.09 -9.11 6.99
N GLU A 344 2.86 -8.60 6.84
CA GLU A 344 2.03 -8.09 7.96
C GLU A 344 1.42 -9.23 8.75
N ALA A 345 0.94 -10.26 8.05
CA ALA A 345 0.33 -11.43 8.67
C ALA A 345 1.32 -12.20 9.57
N SER A 346 2.62 -12.17 9.24
CA SER A 346 3.70 -12.79 10.05
C SER A 346 4.02 -12.07 11.36
N THR A 347 3.55 -10.83 11.56
CA THR A 347 3.56 -10.19 12.89
C THR A 347 2.24 -10.35 13.63
N GLY A 348 1.20 -10.68 12.88
CA GLY A 348 -0.13 -10.98 13.38
C GLY A 348 -1.06 -9.78 13.43
N PHE A 349 -2.34 -10.10 13.61
CA PHE A 349 -3.44 -9.15 13.64
C PHE A 349 -4.66 -9.75 14.35
N LEU A 350 -5.59 -8.88 14.77
CA LEU A 350 -6.85 -9.27 15.41
C LEU A 350 -7.84 -9.79 14.35
N VAL A 351 -8.04 -11.10 14.26
CA VAL A 351 -8.95 -11.70 13.26
C VAL A 351 -10.41 -11.80 13.75
N SER A 352 -10.62 -11.86 15.06
CA SER A 352 -11.95 -11.92 15.67
C SER A 352 -12.03 -11.00 16.89
N PRO A 353 -13.08 -10.17 17.02
CA PRO A 353 -14.06 -9.87 15.99
C PRO A 353 -13.41 -9.09 14.82
N ILE A 354 -14.00 -9.16 13.63
CA ILE A 354 -13.65 -8.25 12.55
C ILE A 354 -14.04 -6.84 13.00
N ILE A 355 -13.12 -5.89 12.89
CA ILE A 355 -13.38 -4.47 13.17
C ILE A 355 -13.50 -3.75 11.81
N PRO A 356 -14.71 -3.60 11.24
CA PRO A 356 -14.87 -3.03 9.89
C PRO A 356 -14.90 -1.49 9.86
N ASN A 357 -15.18 -0.84 10.99
CA ASN A 357 -15.41 0.60 11.06
C ASN A 357 -15.13 1.18 12.46
N ASN A 358 -15.25 2.50 12.58
CA ASN A 358 -14.98 3.25 13.80
C ASN A 358 -15.94 2.86 14.94
N GLU A 359 -17.20 2.57 14.62
CA GLU A 359 -18.21 2.18 15.60
C GLU A 359 -17.86 0.84 16.25
N ALA A 360 -17.47 -0.15 15.44
CA ALA A 360 -17.01 -1.45 15.94
C ALA A 360 -15.71 -1.32 16.76
N PHE A 361 -14.80 -0.42 16.36
CA PHE A 361 -13.58 -0.15 17.13
C PHE A 361 -13.90 0.42 18.52
N ALA A 362 -14.72 1.48 18.58
CA ALA A 362 -15.09 2.11 19.85
C ALA A 362 -15.86 1.13 20.76
N LEU A 363 -16.73 0.32 20.16
CA LEU A 363 -17.44 -0.74 20.87
C LEU A 363 -16.47 -1.80 21.42
N PHE A 364 -15.55 -2.30 20.59
CA PHE A 364 -14.56 -3.29 21.01
C PHE A 364 -13.64 -2.76 22.12
N GLN A 365 -13.19 -1.50 22.03
CA GLN A 365 -12.35 -0.90 23.06
C GLN A 365 -13.07 -0.76 24.42
N SER A 366 -14.36 -0.46 24.40
CA SER A 366 -15.16 -0.27 25.62
C SER A 366 -15.64 -1.59 26.22
N LYS A 367 -16.07 -2.53 25.37
CA LYS A 367 -16.67 -3.80 25.78
C LYS A 367 -16.39 -4.91 24.74
N PRO A 368 -15.24 -5.60 24.82
CA PRO A 368 -14.86 -6.65 23.87
C PRO A 368 -15.86 -7.82 23.77
N ASP A 369 -16.61 -8.09 24.84
CA ASP A 369 -17.60 -9.17 24.95
C ASP A 369 -19.02 -8.72 24.54
N ASP A 370 -19.20 -7.50 24.01
CA ASP A 370 -20.51 -6.99 23.63
C ASP A 370 -21.18 -7.87 22.56
N GLN A 371 -22.47 -8.16 22.75
CA GLN A 371 -23.23 -9.02 21.85
C GLN A 371 -23.37 -8.45 20.44
N ARG A 372 -23.31 -7.12 20.27
CA ARG A 372 -23.34 -6.47 18.95
C ARG A 372 -22.12 -6.80 18.10
N LEU A 373 -21.02 -7.27 18.70
CA LEU A 373 -19.84 -7.76 17.97
C LEU A 373 -19.99 -9.22 17.53
N SER A 374 -21.00 -9.95 18.02
CA SER A 374 -21.19 -11.37 17.69
C SER A 374 -21.30 -11.66 16.19
N PRO A 375 -22.03 -10.87 15.38
CA PRO A 375 -22.10 -11.08 13.93
C PRO A 375 -20.75 -10.90 13.23
N LEU A 376 -19.81 -10.20 13.87
CA LEU A 376 -18.47 -9.92 13.35
C LEU A 376 -17.45 -10.95 13.81
N ARG A 377 -17.85 -12.01 14.52
CA ARG A 377 -16.93 -13.09 14.95
C ARG A 377 -16.90 -14.20 13.89
N PRO A 378 -15.78 -14.39 13.18
CA PRO A 378 -15.69 -15.44 12.18
C PRO A 378 -15.70 -16.83 12.79
N LEU A 379 -16.32 -17.76 12.07
CA LEU A 379 -16.37 -19.18 12.38
C LEU A 379 -15.12 -19.91 11.86
N ALA A 380 -14.66 -19.54 10.66
CA ALA A 380 -13.53 -20.18 10.01
C ALA A 380 -12.78 -19.20 9.10
N ILE A 381 -11.52 -19.52 8.84
CA ILE A 381 -10.70 -18.86 7.82
C ILE A 381 -10.08 -19.88 6.87
N ALA A 382 -9.77 -19.46 5.65
CA ALA A 382 -8.96 -20.22 4.72
C ALA A 382 -8.00 -19.30 3.97
N ILE A 383 -6.83 -19.81 3.58
CA ILE A 383 -5.87 -19.06 2.76
C ILE A 383 -5.94 -19.58 1.32
N SER A 384 -6.19 -18.68 0.39
CA SER A 384 -6.23 -18.94 -1.05
C SER A 384 -5.38 -17.90 -1.78
N GLY A 385 -5.35 -17.96 -3.10
CA GLY A 385 -4.61 -17.01 -3.93
C GLY A 385 -4.88 -17.20 -5.41
N GLU A 386 -4.26 -16.33 -6.19
CA GLU A 386 -4.28 -16.41 -7.66
C GLU A 386 -3.62 -17.67 -8.18
N ASP A 387 -3.94 -18.05 -9.41
CA ASP A 387 -3.34 -19.21 -10.08
C ASP A 387 -1.80 -19.21 -9.96
N GLY A 388 -1.26 -20.36 -9.56
CA GLY A 388 0.18 -20.53 -9.32
C GLY A 388 0.68 -20.05 -7.96
N PHE A 389 -0.16 -19.55 -7.04
CA PHE A 389 0.31 -19.11 -5.72
C PHE A 389 1.07 -20.19 -4.93
N ARG A 390 0.70 -21.46 -5.09
CA ARG A 390 1.37 -22.60 -4.46
C ARG A 390 2.82 -22.78 -4.90
N GLU A 391 3.21 -22.23 -6.05
CA GLU A 391 4.59 -22.26 -6.54
C GLU A 391 5.45 -21.14 -5.94
N HIS A 392 4.80 -20.08 -5.44
CA HIS A 392 5.45 -18.89 -4.90
C HIS A 392 5.62 -18.95 -3.38
N TYR A 393 4.70 -19.62 -2.68
CA TYR A 393 4.70 -19.74 -1.22
C TYR A 393 4.91 -21.18 -0.77
N ASP A 394 5.73 -21.36 0.24
CA ASP A 394 6.06 -22.65 0.84
C ASP A 394 5.02 -23.00 1.92
N PHE A 395 4.04 -23.83 1.52
CA PHE A 395 2.99 -24.31 2.42
C PHE A 395 3.45 -25.44 3.36
N ASP A 396 4.56 -26.11 3.05
CA ASP A 396 5.12 -27.14 3.93
C ASP A 396 5.74 -26.50 5.17
N GLY A 397 6.39 -25.33 4.99
CA GLY A 397 6.89 -24.47 6.06
C GLY A 397 5.86 -23.50 6.65
N ALA A 398 4.61 -23.52 6.21
CA ALA A 398 3.60 -22.54 6.62
C ALA A 398 2.94 -22.88 7.96
N LYS A 399 2.80 -21.86 8.80
CA LYS A 399 2.28 -22.01 10.16
C LYS A 399 1.29 -20.90 10.51
N LEU A 400 0.16 -21.31 11.08
CA LEU A 400 -0.83 -20.42 11.71
C LEU A 400 -0.75 -20.59 13.22
N SER A 401 -0.56 -19.50 13.94
CA SER A 401 -0.54 -19.49 15.41
C SER A 401 -1.72 -18.68 15.93
N PHE A 402 -2.50 -19.25 16.84
CA PHE A 402 -3.62 -18.56 17.49
C PHE A 402 -3.22 -18.07 18.87
N PHE A 403 -3.69 -16.88 19.19
CA PHE A 403 -3.54 -16.25 20.48
C PHE A 403 -4.88 -15.69 20.94
N ARG A 404 -5.17 -15.83 22.23
CA ARG A 404 -6.26 -15.09 22.88
C ARG A 404 -5.70 -13.75 23.31
N LEU A 405 -6.29 -12.67 22.81
CA LEU A 405 -5.93 -11.31 23.20
C LEU A 405 -6.82 -10.89 24.38
N GLU A 406 -6.19 -10.61 25.53
CA GLU A 406 -6.89 -10.12 26.71
C GLU A 406 -6.41 -8.72 27.06
N PHE A 407 -7.36 -7.88 27.49
CA PHE A 407 -7.11 -6.57 28.07
C PHE A 407 -7.50 -6.63 29.54
N ASP A 408 -6.66 -6.13 30.45
CA ASP A 408 -7.05 -6.09 31.86
C ASP A 408 -8.27 -5.19 32.04
N LYS A 409 -9.26 -5.71 32.78
CA LYS A 409 -10.43 -4.97 33.24
C LYS A 409 -9.99 -4.10 34.43
N LYS A 410 -9.50 -2.89 34.16
CA LYS A 410 -9.34 -1.85 35.19
C LYS A 410 -10.21 -0.65 34.88
#